data_AF-A0A7K3RR76-F1
#
_entry.id   AF-A0A7K3RR76-F1
#
_cell.length_a   1.000
_cell.length_b   1.000
_cell.length_c   1.000
_cell.angle_alpha   90.00
_cell.angle_beta   90.00
_cell.angle_gamma   90.00
#
_symmetry.space_group_name_H-M   'P 1'
#
loop_
_entity.id
_entity.type
_entity.pdbx_description
1 polymer ?
#
loop_
_entity_poly.entity_id
_entity_poly.type
_entity_poly.pdbx_seq_one_letter_code
_entity_poly.pdbx_strand_id
1 'polypeptide(L)'
;MTASAVEATERPAHRDPNVLRWLGAYTASMIGDSIYFMALAWAAARTGSATGTGLVLAAGSIPRALLMLGGGVLADRLGPRRVVISSDAARAVLVLALAAILVLTAPTVGVLVVVALLFGAV
;
A
#
# COMPACT_ATOMS: atom_id res chain seq x y z
N MET A 1 -21.98 8.62 46.04
CA MET A 1 -22.68 7.51 45.35
C MET A 1 -22.16 7.42 43.93
N THR A 2 -21.03 6.72 43.79
CA THR A 2 -20.87 5.47 43.01
C THR A 2 -20.52 5.75 41.55
N ALA A 3 -19.26 6.12 41.34
CA ALA A 3 -18.56 5.83 40.10
C ALA A 3 -18.49 4.31 39.94
N SER A 4 -19.32 3.75 39.07
CA SER A 4 -19.13 2.40 38.54
C SER A 4 -18.44 2.56 37.20
N ALA A 5 -17.12 2.77 37.26
CA ALA A 5 -16.28 2.57 36.09
C ALA A 5 -16.29 1.06 35.83
N VAL A 6 -17.00 0.66 34.78
CA VAL A 6 -16.88 -0.69 34.22
C VAL A 6 -15.44 -0.82 33.76
N GLU A 7 -14.61 -1.44 34.60
CA GLU A 7 -13.24 -1.84 34.27
C GLU A 7 -13.36 -3.00 33.28
N ALA A 8 -13.63 -2.65 32.01
CA ALA A 8 -13.55 -3.60 30.92
C ALA A 8 -12.13 -4.16 30.95
N THR A 9 -12.00 -5.44 31.26
CA THR A 9 -10.72 -6.13 31.32
C THR A 9 -10.11 -6.06 29.91
N GLU A 10 -9.24 -5.07 29.67
CA GLU A 10 -8.58 -4.88 28.38
C GLU A 10 -7.79 -6.15 28.09
N ARG A 11 -8.16 -6.87 27.02
CA ARG A 11 -7.43 -8.06 26.61
C ARG A 11 -6.04 -7.60 26.15
N PRO A 12 -4.95 -8.21 26.63
CA PRO A 12 -3.61 -7.86 26.16
C PRO A 12 -3.54 -7.96 24.63
N ALA A 13 -2.96 -6.96 23.96
CA ALA A 13 -2.94 -6.86 22.50
C ALA A 13 -2.41 -8.13 21.80
N HIS A 14 -1.44 -8.82 22.40
CA HIS A 14 -0.87 -10.08 21.88
C HIS A 14 -1.83 -11.29 21.94
N ARG A 15 -2.98 -11.16 22.61
CA ARG A 15 -4.05 -12.19 22.69
C ARG A 15 -5.34 -11.74 22.03
N ASP A 16 -5.42 -10.51 21.54
CA ASP A 16 -6.61 -10.04 20.83
C ASP A 16 -6.59 -10.57 19.38
N PRO A 17 -7.56 -11.40 18.97
CA PRO A 17 -7.60 -11.97 17.64
C PRO A 17 -7.73 -10.91 16.53
N ASN A 18 -8.32 -9.75 16.80
CA ASN A 18 -8.41 -8.66 15.81
C ASN A 18 -7.05 -8.01 15.59
N VAL A 19 -6.28 -7.80 16.65
CA VAL A 19 -4.92 -7.27 16.58
C VAL A 19 -4.01 -8.24 15.82
N LEU A 20 -4.09 -9.54 16.15
CA LEU A 20 -3.29 -10.57 15.48
C LEU A 20 -3.64 -10.69 13.99
N ARG A 21 -4.93 -10.61 13.63
CA ARG A 21 -5.37 -10.60 12.23
C ARG A 21 -4.85 -9.38 11.48
N TRP A 22 -4.94 -8.20 12.08
CA TRP A 22 -4.40 -6.97 11.47
C TRP A 22 -2.89 -7.05 11.31
N LEU A 23 -2.16 -7.53 12.32
CA LEU A 23 -0.70 -7.68 12.26
C LEU A 23 -0.27 -8.64 11.15
N GLY A 24 -0.96 -9.78 11.02
CA GLY A 24 -0.74 -10.73 9.95
C GLY A 24 -0.98 -10.12 8.56
N ALA A 25 -2.11 -9.42 8.38
CA ALA A 25 -2.44 -8.74 7.13
C ALA A 25 -1.41 -7.64 6.79
N TYR A 26 -1.05 -6.81 7.78
CA TYR A 26 -0.06 -5.75 7.61
C TYR A 26 1.31 -6.30 7.24
N THR A 27 1.75 -7.37 7.91
CA THR A 27 3.03 -8.03 7.60
C THR A 27 3.03 -8.60 6.18
N ALA A 28 1.94 -9.26 5.78
CA ALA A 28 1.78 -9.76 4.41
C ALA A 28 1.81 -8.61 3.38
N SER A 29 1.15 -7.50 3.66
CA SER A 29 1.15 -6.30 2.81
C SER A 29 2.55 -5.69 2.69
N MET A 30 3.31 -5.61 3.78
CA MET A 30 4.72 -5.15 3.78
C MET A 30 5.64 -6.04 2.94
N ILE A 31 5.46 -7.37 3.00
CA ILE A 31 6.19 -8.31 2.15
C ILE A 31 5.81 -8.08 0.68
N GLY A 32 4.52 -7.93 0.40
CA GLY A 32 4.00 -7.61 -0.93
C GLY A 32 4.60 -6.33 -1.51
N ASP A 33 4.67 -5.26 -0.71
CA ASP A 33 5.27 -3.97 -1.09
C ASP A 33 6.75 -4.14 -1.47
N SER A 34 7.49 -4.92 -0.68
CA SER A 34 8.91 -5.19 -0.95
C SER A 34 9.10 -5.91 -2.28
N ILE A 35 8.26 -6.92 -2.55
CA ILE A 35 8.25 -7.66 -3.83
C ILE A 35 7.86 -6.72 -4.98
N TYR A 36 6.85 -5.88 -4.79
CA TYR A 36 6.40 -4.91 -5.79
C TYR A 36 7.51 -3.93 -6.17
N PHE A 37 8.19 -3.31 -5.20
CA PHE A 37 9.25 -2.36 -5.50
C PHE A 37 10.43 -3.01 -6.23
N MET A 38 10.79 -4.24 -5.83
CA MET A 38 11.79 -5.03 -6.54
C MET A 38 11.38 -5.30 -7.99
N ALA A 39 10.15 -5.76 -8.21
CA ALA A 39 9.61 -6.06 -9.53
C ALA A 39 9.49 -4.80 -10.41
N LEU A 40 9.05 -3.68 -9.85
CA LEU A 40 8.93 -2.40 -10.53
C LEU A 40 10.29 -1.88 -10.96
N ALA A 41 11.29 -1.89 -10.06
CA ALA A 41 12.66 -1.50 -10.36
C ALA A 41 13.26 -2.37 -11.47
N TRP A 42 13.05 -3.68 -11.39
CA TRP A 42 13.52 -4.63 -12.42
C TRP A 42 12.85 -4.40 -13.77
N ALA A 43 11.52 -4.22 -13.79
CA ALA A 43 10.77 -3.92 -15.01
C ALA A 43 11.22 -2.59 -15.64
N ALA A 44 11.47 -1.57 -14.83
CA ALA A 44 11.95 -0.28 -15.31
C ALA A 44 13.39 -0.38 -15.85
N ALA A 45 14.27 -1.14 -15.20
CA ALA A 45 15.63 -1.38 -15.70
C ALA A 45 15.63 -2.08 -17.06
N ARG A 46 14.68 -3.00 -17.30
CA ARG A 46 14.50 -3.67 -18.60
C ARG A 46 14.12 -2.75 -19.76
N THR A 47 13.70 -1.50 -19.48
CA THR A 47 13.45 -0.51 -20.53
C THR A 47 14.73 0.07 -21.13
N GLY A 48 15.90 -0.19 -20.52
CA GLY A 48 17.20 0.32 -20.98
C GLY A 48 17.48 1.78 -20.61
N SER A 49 16.57 2.45 -19.88
CA SER A 49 16.74 3.85 -19.45
C SER A 49 17.03 3.94 -17.95
N ALA A 50 18.26 4.32 -17.60
CA ALA A 50 18.64 4.59 -16.20
C ALA A 50 17.84 5.75 -15.62
N THR A 51 17.70 6.85 -16.39
CA THR A 51 16.86 8.01 -16.01
C THR A 51 15.40 7.61 -15.86
N GLY A 52 14.86 6.81 -16.78
CA GLY A 52 13.49 6.30 -16.69
C GLY A 52 13.25 5.44 -15.45
N THR A 53 14.22 4.60 -15.09
CA THR A 53 14.18 3.79 -13.87
C THR A 53 14.11 4.65 -12.62
N GLY A 54 14.97 5.66 -12.51
CA GLY A 54 14.96 6.61 -11.39
C GLY A 54 13.63 7.39 -11.32
N LEU A 55 13.10 7.83 -12.46
CA LEU A 55 11.83 8.54 -12.54
C LEU A 55 10.64 7.68 -12.09
N VAL A 56 10.57 6.42 -12.51
CA VAL A 56 9.51 5.49 -12.09
C VAL A 56 9.50 5.33 -10.57
N LEU A 57 10.67 5.09 -9.97
CA LEU A 57 10.79 4.90 -8.52
C LEU A 57 10.48 6.18 -7.75
N ALA A 58 10.94 7.34 -8.24
CA ALA A 58 10.65 8.64 -7.63
C ALA A 58 9.16 9.00 -7.73
N ALA A 59 8.51 8.72 -8.86
CA ALA A 59 7.12 9.06 -9.09
C ALA A 59 6.20 8.45 -8.03
N GLY A 60 6.43 7.19 -7.63
CA GLY A 60 5.62 6.54 -6.59
C GLY A 60 5.70 7.19 -5.20
N SER A 61 6.74 7.97 -4.92
CA SER A 61 6.86 8.69 -3.64
C SER A 61 5.96 9.92 -3.56
N ILE A 62 5.60 10.53 -4.69
CA ILE A 62 4.88 11.82 -4.71
C ILE A 62 3.46 11.68 -4.15
N PRO A 63 2.60 10.77 -4.65
CA PRO A 63 1.24 10.64 -4.13
C PRO A 63 1.25 10.19 -2.67
N ARG A 64 2.20 9.30 -2.31
CA ARG A 64 2.36 8.84 -0.94
C ARG A 64 2.71 9.99 0.01
N ALA A 65 3.67 10.84 -0.35
CA ALA A 65 4.02 12.00 0.46
C ALA A 65 2.83 12.96 0.63
N LEU A 66 2.09 13.23 -0.45
CA LEU A 66 0.89 14.08 -0.41
C LEU A 66 -0.21 13.49 0.49
N LEU A 67 -0.46 12.17 0.38
CA LEU A 67 -1.43 11.48 1.21
C LEU A 67 -0.97 11.32 2.65
N MET A 68 0.32 11.27 2.94
CA MET A 68 0.80 11.27 4.33
C MET A 68 0.51 12.61 5.04
N LEU A 69 0.44 13.72 4.29
CA LEU A 69 0.10 15.03 4.86
C LEU A 69 -1.38 15.18 5.23
N GLY A 70 -2.29 14.55 4.48
CA GLY A 70 -3.75 14.76 4.64
C GLY A 70 -4.62 13.50 4.75
N GLY A 71 -4.06 12.32 4.55
CA GLY A 71 -4.78 11.05 4.48
C GLY A 71 -5.38 10.61 5.82
N GLY A 72 -4.81 11.06 6.94
CA GLY A 72 -5.37 10.82 8.28
C GLY A 72 -6.78 11.39 8.42
N VAL A 73 -7.02 12.61 7.91
CA VAL A 73 -8.35 13.24 7.94
C VAL A 73 -9.38 12.41 7.17
N LEU A 74 -8.97 11.82 6.03
CA LEU A 74 -9.84 10.94 5.26
C LEU A 74 -10.10 9.62 5.99
N ALA A 75 -9.07 9.04 6.61
CA ALA A 75 -9.18 7.82 7.40
C ALA A 75 -10.10 7.98 8.62
N ASP A 76 -10.02 9.13 9.30
CA ASP A 76 -10.87 9.44 10.44
C ASP A 76 -12.33 9.62 10.03
N ARG A 77 -12.59 10.22 8.85
CA ARG A 77 -13.94 10.45 8.33
C ARG A 77 -14.61 9.19 7.79
N LEU A 78 -13.87 8.37 7.06
CA LEU A 78 -14.42 7.17 6.39
C LEU A 78 -14.38 5.93 7.29
N GLY A 79 -13.60 5.97 8.37
CA GLY A 79 -13.36 4.86 9.28
C GLY A 79 -12.08 4.09 8.90
N PRO A 80 -11.12 3.91 9.83
CA PRO A 80 -9.81 3.33 9.53
C PRO A 80 -9.88 1.94 8.89
N ARG A 81 -10.81 1.10 9.36
CA ARG A 81 -11.00 -0.25 8.83
C ARG A 81 -11.43 -0.27 7.37
N ARG A 82 -12.32 0.65 6.97
CA ARG A 82 -12.79 0.73 5.58
C ARG A 82 -11.67 1.19 4.67
N VAL A 83 -10.92 2.22 5.09
CA VAL A 83 -9.78 2.75 4.34
C VAL A 83 -8.73 1.67 4.12
N VAL A 84 -8.31 0.95 5.16
CA VAL A 84 -7.32 -0.14 5.04
C VAL A 84 -7.79 -1.21 4.05
N ILE A 85 -9.02 -1.71 4.19
CA ILE A 85 -9.54 -2.76 3.31
C ILE A 85 -9.66 -2.28 1.87
N SER A 86 -10.15 -1.05 1.63
CA SER A 86 -10.25 -0.51 0.28
C SER A 86 -8.88 -0.26 -0.36
N SER A 87 -7.92 0.22 0.42
CA SER A 87 -6.54 0.45 -0.03
C SER A 87 -5.85 -0.85 -0.41
N ASP A 88 -5.91 -1.87 0.46
CA ASP A 88 -5.31 -3.18 0.17
C ASP A 88 -5.99 -3.85 -1.04
N ALA A 89 -7.31 -3.75 -1.18
CA ALA A 89 -8.03 -4.26 -2.35
C ALA A 89 -7.62 -3.54 -3.65
N ALA A 90 -7.57 -2.20 -3.64
CA ALA A 90 -7.13 -1.40 -4.78
C ALA A 90 -5.67 -1.71 -5.14
N ARG A 91 -4.80 -1.87 -4.15
CA ARG A 91 -3.40 -2.27 -4.32
C ARG A 91 -3.29 -3.64 -4.97
N ALA A 92 -4.04 -4.64 -4.51
CA ALA A 92 -4.06 -5.97 -5.11
C ALA A 92 -4.46 -5.92 -6.58
N VAL A 93 -5.52 -5.17 -6.91
CA VAL A 93 -5.96 -4.98 -8.30
C VAL A 93 -4.87 -4.30 -9.14
N LEU A 94 -4.23 -3.25 -8.64
CA LEU A 94 -3.14 -2.55 -9.34
C LEU A 94 -1.95 -3.46 -9.61
N VAL A 95 -1.52 -4.25 -8.63
CA VAL A 95 -0.39 -5.19 -8.78
C VAL A 95 -0.72 -6.30 -9.78
N LEU A 96 -1.93 -6.86 -9.73
CA LEU A 96 -2.38 -7.86 -10.70
C LEU A 96 -2.47 -7.29 -12.12
N ALA A 97 -2.95 -6.05 -12.26
CA ALA A 97 -2.99 -5.36 -13.54
C ALA A 97 -1.57 -5.12 -14.09
N LEU A 98 -0.64 -4.65 -13.26
CA LEU A 98 0.77 -4.52 -13.65
C LEU A 98 1.36 -5.87 -14.09
N ALA A 99 1.13 -6.93 -13.32
CA ALA A 99 1.61 -8.27 -13.66
C ALA A 99 1.07 -8.73 -15.03
N ALA A 100 -0.22 -8.55 -15.28
CA ALA A 100 -0.83 -8.86 -16.57
C ALA A 100 -0.21 -8.05 -17.72
N ILE A 101 -0.01 -6.74 -17.53
CA ILE A 101 0.63 -5.87 -18.53
C ILE A 101 2.04 -6.38 -18.85
N LEU A 102 2.85 -6.71 -17.83
CA LEU A 102 4.23 -7.16 -18.02
C LEU A 102 4.35 -8.55 -18.67
N VAL A 103 3.33 -9.39 -18.53
CA VAL A 103 3.25 -10.69 -19.21
C VAL A 103 2.80 -10.53 -20.67
N LEU A 104 1.86 -9.63 -20.94
CA LEU A 104 1.24 -9.46 -22.25
C LEU A 104 2.01 -8.49 -23.17
N THR A 105 2.82 -7.60 -22.61
CA THR A 105 3.47 -6.51 -23.35
C THR A 105 4.89 -6.23 -22.84
N ALA A 106 5.67 -5.48 -23.63
CA ALA A 106 6.97 -5.00 -23.18
C ALA A 106 6.81 -3.83 -22.18
N PRO A 107 7.64 -3.76 -21.12
CA PRO A 107 7.60 -2.64 -20.19
C PRO A 107 7.96 -1.33 -20.90
N THR A 108 7.16 -0.30 -20.67
CA THR A 108 7.47 1.07 -21.10
C THR A 108 7.53 1.99 -19.90
N VAL A 109 8.42 2.99 -19.94
CA VAL A 109 8.60 3.94 -18.83
C VAL A 109 7.28 4.64 -18.48
N GLY A 110 6.50 5.04 -19.50
CA GLY A 110 5.22 5.72 -19.29
C GLY A 110 4.22 4.89 -18.48
N VAL A 111 4.03 3.62 -18.82
CA VAL A 111 3.13 2.73 -18.09
C VAL A 111 3.61 2.50 -16.66
N LEU A 112 4.92 2.32 -16.47
CA LEU A 112 5.49 2.11 -15.14
C LEU A 112 5.38 3.36 -14.25
N VAL A 113 5.51 4.56 -14.81
CA VAL A 113 5.28 5.82 -14.08
C VAL A 113 3.82 5.92 -13.64
N VAL A 114 2.86 5.64 -14.53
CA VAL A 114 1.43 5.65 -14.18
C VAL A 114 1.15 4.67 -13.04
N VAL A 115 1.66 3.44 -13.15
CA VAL A 115 1.49 2.43 -12.10
C VAL A 115 2.14 2.85 -10.79
N ALA A 116 3.34 3.44 -10.83
CA ALA A 116 4.01 3.95 -9.63
C ALA A 116 3.19 5.04 -8.94
N LEU A 117 2.62 5.98 -9.71
CA LEU A 117 1.75 7.02 -9.17
C LEU A 117 0.47 6.43 -8.54
N LEU A 118 -0.18 5.51 -9.22
CA LEU A 118 -1.39 4.86 -8.69
C LEU A 118 -1.09 4.05 -7.43
N PHE A 119 0.02 3.32 -7.42
CA PHE A 119 0.44 2.54 -6.25
C PHE A 119 0.80 3.44 -5.06
N GLY A 120 1.44 4.59 -5.30
CA GLY A 120 1.72 5.58 -4.26
C GLY A 120 0.45 6.17 -3.64
N ALA A 121 -0.69 6.09 -4.33
CA ALA A 121 -1.96 6.63 -3.88
C ALA A 121 -2.80 5.65 -3.02
N VAL A 122 -2.33 4.40 -2.84
CA VAL A 122 -3.03 3.33 -2.10
C VAL A 122 -2.20 2.73 -0.98
#